data_AF-A0A6N9AV88-F1
#
_entry.id   AF-A0A6N9AV88-F1
#
_cell.length_a   1.000
_cell.length_b   1.000
_cell.length_c   1.000
_cell.angle_alpha   90.00
_cell.angle_beta   90.00
_cell.angle_gamma   90.00
#
_symmetry.space_group_name_H-M   'P 1'
#
loop_
_entity.id
_entity.type
_entity.pdbx_description
1 polymer ?
#
loop_
_entity_poly.entity_id
_entity_poly.type
_entity_poly.pdbx_seq_one_letter_code
_entity_poly.pdbx_strand_id
1 'polypeptide(L)'
;ADIALGVPYNIAGYALILELFSHLTGIRAGVFGHTLVDAHVYTCKPDGSDSEYDHVPGLLEQLKRVPRKLPQIKISDSIKSLDDIEDILDASTEQILDIFQISNYRPYEAIKFRVAV
;
A
#
# COMPACT_ATOMS: atom_id res chain seq x y z
N ALA A 1 8.22 -2.85 11.99
CA ALA A 1 7.47 -2.48 10.78
C ALA A 1 8.50 -2.21 9.71
N ASP A 2 8.56 -3.12 8.75
CA ASP A 2 9.45 -3.02 7.59
C ASP A 2 9.09 -1.76 6.79
N ILE A 3 10.00 -0.80 6.76
CA ILE A 3 9.81 0.48 6.08
C ILE A 3 9.77 0.32 4.55
N ALA A 4 10.52 -0.63 3.98
CA ALA A 4 10.67 -0.75 2.54
C ALA A 4 9.50 -1.51 1.90
N LEU A 5 9.05 -2.58 2.55
CA LEU A 5 8.00 -3.45 2.03
C LEU A 5 6.69 -3.27 2.81
N GLY A 6 6.68 -3.53 4.12
CA GLY A 6 5.45 -3.62 4.91
C GLY A 6 4.66 -2.31 5.00
N VAL A 7 5.32 -1.21 5.39
CA VAL A 7 4.66 0.07 5.64
C VAL A 7 3.92 0.62 4.41
N PRO A 8 4.48 0.61 3.17
CA PRO A 8 3.75 0.99 1.97
C PRO A 8 2.43 0.22 1.78
N TYR A 9 2.44 -1.11 1.93
CA TYR A 9 1.22 -1.93 1.82
C TYR A 9 0.24 -1.62 2.96
N ASN A 10 0.72 -1.42 4.19
CA ASN A 10 -0.14 -1.10 5.31
C ASN A 10 -0.85 0.25 5.13
N ILE A 11 -0.14 1.28 4.69
CA ILE A 11 -0.74 2.60 4.43
C ILE A 11 -1.85 2.47 3.38
N ALA A 12 -1.58 1.81 2.26
CA ALA A 12 -2.58 1.63 1.20
C ALA A 12 -3.79 0.81 1.68
N GLY A 13 -3.56 -0.30 2.39
CA GLY A 13 -4.62 -1.18 2.87
C GLY A 13 -5.55 -0.52 3.90
N TYR A 14 -4.99 0.14 4.92
CA TYR A 14 -5.82 0.82 5.92
C TYR A 14 -6.49 2.09 5.38
N ALA A 15 -5.87 2.80 4.44
CA ALA A 15 -6.53 3.89 3.73
C ALA A 15 -7.70 3.39 2.88
N LEU A 16 -7.55 2.25 2.20
CA LEU A 16 -8.65 1.61 1.46
C LEU A 16 -9.81 1.23 2.37
N ILE A 17 -9.54 0.66 3.55
CA ILE A 17 -10.59 0.33 4.53
C ILE A 17 -11.32 1.58 5.01
N LEU A 18 -10.58 2.67 5.26
CA LEU A 18 -11.18 3.95 5.65
C LEU A 18 -12.10 4.51 4.55
N GLU A 19 -11.67 4.46 3.29
CA GLU A 19 -12.48 4.89 2.14
C GLU A 19 -13.69 3.97 1.93
N LEU A 20 -13.55 2.66 2.16
CA LEU A 20 -14.67 1.71 2.09
C LEU A 20 -15.73 2.03 3.15
N PHE A 21 -15.34 2.30 4.39
CA PHE A 21 -16.30 2.73 5.42
C PHE A 21 -16.94 4.08 5.08
N SER A 22 -16.18 5.00 4.49
CA SER A 22 -16.74 6.26 3.99
C SER A 22 -17.79 6.03 2.92
N HIS A 23 -17.54 5.09 1.99
CA HIS A 23 -18.47 4.72 0.93
C HIS A 23 -19.75 4.08 1.48
N LEU A 24 -19.63 3.10 2.38
CA LEU A 24 -20.77 2.37 2.94
C LEU A 24 -21.65 3.22 3.86
N THR A 25 -21.06 4.15 4.60
CA THR A 25 -21.78 4.96 5.60
C THR A 25 -22.21 6.32 5.09
N GLY A 26 -21.63 6.79 3.97
CA GLY A 26 -21.77 8.16 3.49
C GLY A 26 -21.04 9.21 4.36
N ILE A 27 -20.32 8.78 5.40
CA ILE A 27 -19.53 9.67 6.26
C ILE A 27 -18.18 9.88 5.62
N ARG A 28 -17.83 11.14 5.31
CA ARG A 28 -16.55 11.47 4.68
C ARG A 28 -15.35 10.92 5.46
N ALA A 29 -14.44 10.24 4.75
CA ALA A 29 -13.15 9.80 5.28
C ALA A 29 -12.37 10.96 5.94
N GLY A 30 -11.88 10.69 7.16
CA GLY A 30 -11.10 11.62 7.94
C GLY A 30 -9.59 11.49 7.69
N VAL A 31 -8.82 11.49 8.78
CA VAL A 31 -7.36 11.33 8.73
C VAL A 31 -6.98 9.93 9.17
N PHE A 32 -6.18 9.24 8.37
CA PHE A 32 -5.52 8.01 8.77
C PHE A 32 -4.25 8.34 9.57
N GLY A 33 -4.21 7.92 10.84
CA GLY A 33 -3.03 7.99 11.71
C GLY A 33 -2.36 6.63 11.83
N HIS A 34 -1.04 6.58 11.65
CA HIS A 34 -0.26 5.34 11.71
C HIS A 34 0.87 5.47 12.73
N THR A 35 0.76 4.75 13.85
CA THR A 35 1.79 4.71 14.90
C THR A 35 2.63 3.45 14.72
N LEU A 36 3.95 3.63 14.60
CA LEU A 36 4.91 2.53 14.51
C LEU A 36 5.66 2.42 15.83
N VAL A 37 5.73 1.21 16.40
CA VAL A 37 6.49 0.94 17.63
C VAL A 37 7.95 0.66 17.30
N ASP A 38 8.18 -0.42 16.54
CA ASP A 38 9.47 -0.74 15.96
C ASP A 38 9.39 -0.39 14.48
N ALA A 39 10.14 0.60 14.03
CA ALA A 39 10.30 0.96 12.63
C ALA A 39 11.73 0.61 12.22
N HIS A 40 11.88 -0.27 11.23
CA HIS A 40 13.19 -0.82 10.88
C HIS A 40 13.38 -0.96 9.36
N VAL A 41 14.66 -0.94 8.98
CA VAL A 41 15.15 -1.16 7.62
C VAL A 41 16.11 -2.35 7.67
N TYR A 42 15.93 -3.30 6.76
CA TYR A 42 16.86 -4.43 6.62
C TYR A 42 18.16 -3.98 5.95
N THR A 43 19.29 -4.44 6.49
CA THR A 43 20.63 -4.17 5.98
C THR A 43 21.36 -5.47 5.71
N CYS A 44 22.43 -5.44 4.91
CA CYS A 44 23.35 -6.58 4.83
C CYS A 44 24.01 -6.85 6.20
N LYS A 45 24.48 -8.07 6.41
CA LYS A 45 25.23 -8.41 7.63
C LYS A 45 26.64 -7.79 7.60
N PRO A 46 27.28 -7.58 8.76
CA PRO A 46 28.63 -7.01 8.82
C PRO A 46 29.70 -7.81 8.06
N ASP A 47 29.50 -9.12 7.90
CA ASP A 47 30.38 -10.01 7.15
C ASP A 47 30.09 -10.04 5.63
N GLY A 48 29.12 -9.24 5.17
CA GLY A 48 28.71 -9.15 3.77
C GLY A 48 27.76 -10.26 3.31
N SER A 49 27.39 -11.21 4.18
CA SER A 49 26.35 -12.19 3.86
C SER A 49 24.96 -11.54 3.79
N ASP A 50 24.03 -12.18 3.09
CA ASP A 50 22.63 -11.73 2.92
C ASP A 50 22.51 -10.33 2.27
N SER A 51 23.50 -9.93 1.46
CA SER A 51 23.53 -8.63 0.78
C SER A 51 22.32 -8.36 -0.12
N GLU A 52 21.66 -9.39 -0.62
CA GLU A 52 20.45 -9.30 -1.42
C GLU A 52 19.21 -8.84 -0.64
N TYR A 53 19.27 -8.87 0.69
CA TYR A 53 18.22 -8.37 1.59
C TYR A 53 18.51 -6.95 2.10
N ASP A 54 19.60 -6.32 1.66
CA ASP A 54 19.88 -4.93 2.00
C ASP A 54 18.92 -3.98 1.27
N HIS A 55 18.09 -3.29 2.04
CA HIS A 55 17.12 -2.34 1.50
C HIS A 55 17.67 -0.91 1.46
N VAL A 56 18.80 -0.62 2.11
CA VAL A 56 19.34 0.74 2.24
C VAL A 56 19.63 1.39 0.89
N PRO A 57 20.31 0.74 -0.08
CA PRO A 57 20.61 1.37 -1.37
C PRO A 57 19.34 1.77 -2.13
N GLY A 58 18.32 0.90 -2.13
CA GLY A 58 17.04 1.16 -2.79
C GLY A 58 16.25 2.28 -2.11
N LEU A 59 16.23 2.33 -0.78
CA LEU A 59 15.57 3.40 -0.04
C LEU A 59 16.28 4.75 -0.24
N LEU A 60 17.61 4.78 -0.26
CA LEU A 60 18.38 5.99 -0.57
C LEU A 60 18.10 6.50 -1.98
N GLU A 61 17.91 5.60 -2.95
CA GLU A 61 17.46 5.99 -4.29
C GLU A 61 16.02 6.53 -4.29
N GLN A 62 15.12 5.93 -3.51
CA GLN A 62 13.76 6.43 -3.35
C GLN A 62 13.72 7.86 -2.80
N LEU A 63 14.58 8.17 -1.82
CA LEU A 63 14.66 9.49 -1.17
C LEU A 63 15.10 10.61 -2.12
N LYS A 64 15.73 10.30 -3.25
CA LYS A 64 16.09 11.29 -4.29
C LYS A 64 14.90 11.72 -5.14
N ARG A 65 13.77 10.99 -5.08
CA ARG A 65 12.59 11.23 -5.91
C ARG A 65 11.68 12.28 -5.28
N VAL A 66 11.26 13.27 -6.07
CA VAL A 66 10.27 14.27 -5.63
C VAL A 66 8.88 13.64 -5.63
N PRO A 67 8.11 13.66 -4.52
CA PRO A 67 6.75 13.14 -4.51
C PRO A 67 5.88 13.78 -5.60
N ARG A 68 5.15 12.94 -6.36
CA ARG A 68 4.20 13.36 -7.38
C ARG A 68 2.81 13.54 -6.78
N LYS A 69 1.89 14.12 -7.56
CA LYS A 69 0.48 14.22 -7.17
C LYS A 69 -0.07 12.84 -6.79
N LEU A 70 -0.84 12.81 -5.71
CA LEU A 70 -1.47 11.60 -5.21
C LEU A 70 -2.49 11.06 -6.22
N PRO A 71 -2.68 9.72 -6.27
CA PRO A 71 -3.78 9.13 -7.02
C PRO A 71 -5.13 9.40 -6.36
N GLN A 72 -6.20 8.99 -7.04
CA GLN A 72 -7.55 8.97 -6.48
C GLN A 72 -8.10 7.56 -6.59
N ILE A 73 -8.84 7.14 -5.56
CA ILE A 73 -9.57 5.88 -5.57
C ILE A 73 -11.07 6.13 -5.76
N LYS A 74 -11.71 5.26 -6.54
CA LYS A 74 -13.16 5.19 -6.68
C LYS A 74 -13.61 3.77 -6.38
N ILE A 75 -14.62 3.65 -5.53
CA ILE A 75 -15.31 2.39 -5.23
C ILE A 75 -16.61 2.38 -6.05
N SER A 76 -16.91 1.26 -6.71
CA SER A 76 -18.14 1.08 -7.49
C SER A 76 -19.39 1.15 -6.62
N ASP A 77 -20.45 1.80 -7.14
CA ASP A 77 -21.77 1.87 -6.49
C ASP A 77 -22.49 0.51 -6.41
N SER A 78 -21.89 -0.55 -6.97
CA SER A 78 -22.33 -1.92 -6.77
C SER A 78 -22.08 -2.43 -5.35
N ILE A 79 -21.12 -1.86 -4.62
CA ILE A 79 -20.81 -2.21 -3.23
C ILE A 79 -21.69 -1.36 -2.32
N LYS A 80 -22.68 -1.98 -1.65
CA LYS A 80 -23.66 -1.25 -0.83
C LYS A 80 -23.63 -1.68 0.63
N SER A 81 -23.05 -2.83 0.91
CA SER A 81 -22.98 -3.48 2.20
C SER A 81 -21.68 -4.28 2.33
N LEU A 82 -21.43 -4.82 3.53
CA LEU A 82 -20.30 -5.72 3.75
C LEU A 82 -20.49 -7.08 3.06
N ASP A 83 -21.74 -7.54 2.90
CA ASP A 83 -22.06 -8.79 2.22
C ASP A 83 -21.56 -8.77 0.76
N ASP A 84 -21.65 -7.61 0.09
CA ASP A 84 -21.12 -7.42 -1.28
C ASP A 84 -19.59 -7.56 -1.36
N ILE A 85 -18.88 -7.38 -0.23
CA ILE A 85 -17.43 -7.60 -0.14
C ILE A 85 -17.11 -9.08 0.04
N GLU A 86 -17.91 -9.82 0.80
CA GLU A 86 -17.73 -11.27 0.99
C GLU A 86 -17.81 -12.01 -0.34
N ASP A 87 -18.76 -11.62 -1.19
CA ASP A 87 -18.97 -12.19 -2.53
C ASP A 87 -17.77 -12.05 -3.46
N ILE A 88 -16.88 -11.08 -3.21
CA ILE A 88 -15.74 -10.77 -4.08
C ILE A 88 -14.38 -11.19 -3.51
N LEU A 89 -14.34 -11.88 -2.35
CA LEU A 89 -13.08 -12.33 -1.75
C LEU A 89 -12.32 -13.31 -2.64
N ASP A 90 -13.05 -14.11 -3.44
CA ASP A 90 -12.49 -15.07 -4.39
C ASP A 90 -12.49 -14.54 -5.84
N ALA A 91 -12.78 -13.24 -6.04
CA ALA A 91 -12.83 -12.64 -7.37
C ALA A 91 -11.45 -12.53 -8.02
N SER A 92 -11.43 -12.52 -9.35
CA SER A 92 -10.20 -12.31 -10.12
C SER A 92 -9.67 -10.89 -9.94
N THR A 93 -8.39 -10.68 -10.23
CA THR A 93 -7.78 -9.34 -10.14
C THR A 93 -8.50 -8.34 -11.04
N GLU A 94 -8.91 -8.75 -12.24
CA GLU A 94 -9.66 -7.92 -13.19
C GLU A 94 -11.00 -7.48 -12.58
N GLN A 95 -11.73 -8.40 -11.95
CA GLN A 95 -13.00 -8.10 -11.29
C GLN A 95 -12.82 -7.14 -10.11
N ILE A 96 -11.75 -7.32 -9.31
CA ILE A 96 -11.40 -6.40 -8.23
C ILE A 96 -11.07 -5.01 -8.77
N LEU A 97 -10.36 -4.90 -9.89
CA LEU A 97 -10.00 -3.62 -10.50
C LEU A 97 -11.19 -2.90 -11.14
N ASP A 98 -12.23 -3.62 -11.56
CA ASP A 98 -13.49 -3.03 -12.01
C ASP A 98 -14.25 -2.37 -10.85
N ILE A 99 -14.14 -2.94 -9.64
CA ILE A 99 -14.80 -2.45 -8.42
C ILE A 99 -13.99 -1.33 -7.75
N PHE A 100 -12.67 -1.50 -7.62
CA PHE A 100 -11.77 -0.57 -6.95
C PHE A 100 -10.81 0.06 -7.96
N GLN A 101 -11.18 1.24 -8.43
CA GLN A 101 -10.48 1.91 -9.51
C GLN A 101 -9.53 2.97 -8.97
N ILE A 102 -8.25 2.86 -9.34
CA ILE A 102 -7.25 3.88 -9.06
C ILE A 102 -7.01 4.71 -10.32
N SER A 103 -7.20 6.02 -10.21
CA SER A 103 -6.94 6.98 -11.29
C SER A 103 -5.81 7.94 -10.92
N ASN A 104 -5.20 8.54 -11.95
CA ASN A 104 -4.10 9.50 -11.80
C ASN A 104 -2.83 8.95 -11.09
N TYR A 105 -2.69 7.62 -10.97
CA TYR A 105 -1.49 7.01 -10.39
C TYR A 105 -0.33 7.04 -11.39
N ARG A 106 0.64 7.92 -11.12
CA ARG A 106 1.82 8.12 -11.97
C ARG A 106 3.11 7.93 -11.15
N PRO A 107 3.39 6.71 -10.66
CA PRO A 107 4.56 6.46 -9.83
C PRO A 107 5.86 6.59 -10.61
N TYR A 108 6.98 6.64 -9.89
CA TYR A 108 8.30 6.37 -10.47
C TYR A 108 8.46 4.88 -10.76
N GLU A 109 9.54 4.52 -11.45
CA GLU A 109 9.90 3.11 -11.66
C GLU A 109 10.02 2.36 -10.34
N ALA A 110 9.51 1.12 -10.31
CA ALA A 110 9.52 0.30 -9.12
C ALA A 110 10.95 0.02 -8.64
N ILE A 111 11.16 0.11 -7.33
CA ILE A 111 12.39 -0.34 -6.68
C ILE A 111 12.09 -1.72 -6.10
N LYS A 112 12.92 -2.71 -6.42
CA LYS A 112 12.74 -4.09 -5.96
C LYS A 112 13.48 -4.29 -4.65
N PHE A 113 12.77 -4.80 -3.64
CA PHE A 113 13.33 -5.26 -2.38
C PHE A 113 13.04 -6.76 -2.23
N ARG A 114 13.97 -7.51 -1.64
CA ARG A 114 13.75 -8.92 -1.28
C ARG A 114 13.05 -8.97 0.08
N VAL A 115 12.04 -9.84 0.20
CA VAL A 115 11.44 -10.16 1.49
C VAL A 115 12.47 -10.92 2.31
N ALA A 116 12.89 -10.37 3.45
CA ALA A 116 13.70 -11.12 4.41
C ALA A 116 12.81 -12.19 5.06
N VAL A 117 13.29 -13.44 5.07
CA VAL A 117 12.61 -14.59 5.68
C VAL A 117 13.23 -14.87 7.04
#